data_AF-A0A946U2M9-F1
#
_entry.id   AF-A0A946U2M9-F1
#
_cell.length_a   1.000
_cell.length_b   1.000
_cell.length_c   1.000
_cell.angle_alpha   90.00
_cell.angle_beta   90.00
_cell.angle_gamma   90.00
#
_symmetry.space_group_name_H-M   'P 1'
#
loop_
_entity.id
_entity.type
_entity.pdbx_description
1 polymer ?
#
loop_
_entity_poly.entity_id
_entity_poly.type
_entity_poly.pdbx_seq_one_letter_code
_entity_poly.pdbx_strand_id
1 'polypeptide(L)'
;SQLHQIYSSEDTLKWVNEGCTKAKIGCIECKMPVIEAINAELEPIQENIAKYQSNPNLIQEIIFEGSESARAVARNTMEEVRDAMGITY
;
A
#
# COMPACT_ATOMS: atom_id res chain seq x y z
N SER A 1 -0.63 -1.50 23.15
CA SER A 1 -0.60 -0.62 21.97
C SER A 1 -1.22 -1.37 20.80
N GLN A 2 -2.09 -0.75 20.00
CA GLN A 2 -2.72 -1.39 18.83
C GLN A 2 -1.68 -1.82 17.79
N LEU A 3 -0.59 -1.06 17.62
CA LEU A 3 0.45 -1.39 16.65
C LEU A 3 1.15 -2.72 16.95
N HIS A 4 1.33 -3.10 18.22
CA HIS A 4 1.86 -4.42 18.57
C HIS A 4 0.94 -5.57 18.14
N GLN A 5 -0.37 -5.34 18.03
CA GLN A 5 -1.30 -6.38 17.57
C GLN A 5 -1.14 -6.68 16.07
N ILE A 6 -0.61 -5.72 15.31
CA ILE A 6 -0.39 -5.82 13.87
C ILE A 6 1.05 -6.30 13.59
N TYR A 7 2.02 -5.73 14.30
CA TYR A 7 3.44 -5.81 13.95
C TYR A 7 4.29 -6.72 14.84
N SER A 8 3.72 -7.30 15.90
CA SER A 8 4.50 -8.09 16.85
C SER A 8 3.99 -9.53 16.92
N SER A 9 4.94 -10.46 17.02
CA SER A 9 4.64 -11.87 17.28
C SER A 9 4.07 -12.06 18.69
N GLU A 10 3.49 -13.23 18.94
CA GLU A 10 3.00 -13.58 20.28
C GLU A 10 4.08 -13.50 21.36
N ASP A 11 5.31 -13.87 21.03
CA ASP A 11 6.42 -13.85 21.99
C ASP A 11 6.87 -12.43 22.29
N THR A 12 6.95 -11.56 21.27
CA THR A 12 7.17 -10.13 21.48
C THR A 12 6.04 -9.51 22.29
N LEU A 13 4.79 -9.90 22.05
CA LEU A 13 3.64 -9.44 22.86
C LEU A 13 3.75 -9.86 24.33
N LYS A 14 4.17 -11.10 24.61
CA LYS A 14 4.41 -11.57 25.99
C LYS A 14 5.52 -10.75 26.66
N TRP A 15 6.65 -10.54 25.97
CA TRP A 15 7.76 -9.73 26.46
C TRP A 15 7.33 -8.28 26.74
N VAL A 16 6.60 -7.64 25.81
CA VAL A 16 6.08 -6.27 25.99
C VAL A 16 5.11 -6.21 27.17
N ASN A 17 4.19 -7.16 27.30
CA ASN A 17 3.23 -7.14 28.41
C ASN A 17 3.95 -7.27 29.76
N GLU A 18 4.90 -8.20 29.89
CA GLU A 18 5.68 -8.37 31.12
C GLU A 18 6.58 -7.16 31.41
N GLY A 19 7.25 -6.64 30.38
CA GLY A 19 8.23 -5.56 30.51
C GLY A 19 7.58 -4.20 30.74
N CYS A 20 6.61 -3.84 29.90
CA CYS A 20 6.01 -2.50 29.87
C CYS A 20 5.05 -2.28 31.04
N THR A 21 4.18 -3.25 31.37
CA THR A 21 3.19 -3.07 32.46
C THR A 21 3.83 -3.05 33.84
N LYS A 22 5.01 -3.68 33.98
CA LYS A 22 5.77 -3.73 35.23
C LYS A 22 6.94 -2.75 35.27
N ALA A 23 7.02 -1.82 34.33
CA ALA A 23 8.08 -0.81 34.23
C ALA A 23 9.52 -1.39 34.23
N LYS A 24 9.71 -2.58 33.64
CA LYS A 24 11.02 -3.23 33.49
C LYS A 24 11.75 -2.82 32.21
N ILE A 25 11.04 -2.25 31.23
CA ILE A 25 11.59 -1.71 29.98
C ILE A 25 11.09 -0.29 29.76
N GLY A 26 11.89 0.53 29.08
CA GLY A 26 11.53 1.88 28.67
C GLY A 26 10.54 1.92 27.50
N CYS A 27 9.87 3.06 27.33
CA CYS A 27 8.92 3.26 26.23
C CYS A 27 9.56 3.12 24.84
N ILE A 28 10.84 3.45 24.69
CA ILE A 28 11.55 3.30 23.42
C ILE A 28 11.88 1.83 23.14
N GLU A 29 12.34 1.09 24.14
CA GLU A 29 12.60 -0.35 24.03
C GLU A 29 11.32 -1.10 23.66
N CYS A 30 10.20 -0.79 24.34
CA CYS A 30 8.88 -1.33 24.04
C CYS A 30 8.49 -1.09 22.56
N LYS A 31 8.79 0.10 22.02
CA LYS A 31 8.43 0.47 20.65
C LYS A 31 9.38 -0.06 19.57
N MET A 32 10.61 -0.44 19.93
CA MET A 32 11.64 -0.82 18.95
C MET A 32 11.17 -1.91 17.98
N PRO A 33 10.54 -3.03 18.43
CA PRO A 33 10.11 -4.07 17.51
C PRO A 33 9.05 -3.60 16.50
N VAL A 34 8.20 -2.65 16.90
CA VAL A 34 7.20 -2.06 16.00
C VAL A 34 7.86 -1.13 15.00
N ILE A 35 8.82 -0.31 15.44
CA ILE A 35 9.57 0.59 14.56
C ILE A 35 10.31 -0.21 13.49
N GLU A 36 11.00 -1.27 13.89
CA GLU A 36 11.73 -2.15 12.98
C GLU A 36 10.80 -2.83 11.97
N ALA A 37 9.67 -3.37 12.42
CA ALA A 37 8.70 -4.00 11.54
C ALA A 37 8.06 -3.02 10.54
N ILE A 38 7.69 -1.81 11.00
CA ILE A 38 7.15 -0.76 10.13
C ILE A 38 8.21 -0.32 9.11
N ASN A 39 9.45 -0.11 9.54
CA ASN A 39 10.52 0.28 8.61
C ASN A 39 10.77 -0.80 7.56
N ALA A 40 10.81 -2.07 7.96
CA ALA A 40 10.97 -3.19 7.02
C ALA A 40 9.80 -3.29 6.02
N GLU A 41 8.56 -3.01 6.45
CA GLU A 41 7.41 -2.96 5.54
C GLU A 41 7.49 -1.75 4.58
N LEU A 42 7.90 -0.60 5.08
CA LEU A 42 7.94 0.65 4.30
C LEU A 42 9.14 0.73 3.36
N GLU A 43 10.26 0.08 3.66
CA GLU A 43 11.49 0.10 2.87
C GLU A 43 11.25 -0.19 1.37
N PRO A 44 10.63 -1.32 0.98
CA PRO A 44 10.36 -1.58 -0.44
C PRO A 44 9.39 -0.57 -1.08
N ILE A 45 8.46 0.00 -0.30
CA ILE A 45 7.53 1.03 -0.80
C ILE A 45 8.31 2.32 -1.09
N GLN A 46 9.20 2.72 -0.19
CA GLN A 46 10.03 3.91 -0.34
C GLN A 46 11.01 3.77 -1.52
N GLU A 47 11.61 2.60 -1.71
CA GLU A 47 12.45 2.31 -2.88
C GLU A 47 11.66 2.44 -4.20
N ASN A 48 10.44 1.91 -4.24
CA ASN A 48 9.57 2.06 -5.41
C ASN A 48 9.19 3.52 -5.65
N ILE A 49 8.86 4.28 -4.61
CA ILE A 49 8.57 5.72 -4.72
C ILE A 49 9.79 6.47 -5.28
N ALA A 50 10.99 6.18 -4.79
CA ALA A 50 12.23 6.81 -5.26
C ALA A 50 12.46 6.60 -6.76
N LYS A 51 12.15 5.41 -7.28
CA LYS A 51 12.19 5.13 -8.73
C LYS A 51 11.30 6.11 -9.51
N TYR A 52 10.05 6.31 -9.10
CA TYR A 52 9.14 7.23 -9.79
C TYR A 52 9.51 8.70 -9.59
N GLN A 53 10.01 9.08 -8.41
CA GLN A 53 10.48 10.45 -8.17
C GLN A 53 11.69 10.82 -9.04
N SER A 54 12.58 9.85 -9.31
CA SER A 54 13.74 10.06 -10.18
C SER A 54 13.38 10.24 -11.66
N ASN A 55 12.19 9.79 -12.08
CA ASN A 55 11.68 9.96 -13.44
C ASN A 55 10.19 10.33 -13.43
N PRO A 56 9.85 11.62 -13.25
CA PRO A 56 8.45 12.08 -13.19
C PRO A 56 7.61 11.76 -14.43
N ASN A 57 8.23 11.65 -15.61
CA ASN A 57 7.53 11.34 -16.86
C ASN A 57 6.98 9.90 -16.89
N LEU A 58 7.62 8.98 -16.16
CA LEU A 58 7.20 7.57 -16.10
C LEU A 58 5.77 7.42 -15.58
N ILE A 59 5.36 8.23 -14.59
CA ILE A 59 3.99 8.17 -14.07
C ILE A 59 2.99 8.62 -15.14
N GLN A 60 3.33 9.67 -15.90
CA GLN A 60 2.45 10.17 -16.97
C GLN A 60 2.29 9.13 -18.09
N GLU A 61 3.37 8.46 -18.47
CA GLU A 61 3.36 7.38 -19.45
C GLU A 61 2.47 6.20 -19.00
N ILE A 62 2.64 5.72 -17.77
CA ILE A 62 1.82 4.65 -17.19
C ILE A 62 0.33 5.04 -17.21
N ILE A 63 0.00 6.28 -16.81
CA ILE A 63 -1.39 6.77 -16.80
C ILE A 63 -1.94 6.85 -18.22
N PHE A 64 -1.15 7.32 -19.18
CA PHE A 64 -1.55 7.43 -20.57
C PHE A 64 -1.85 6.05 -21.18
N GLU A 65 -0.95 5.08 -21.01
CA GLU A 65 -1.14 3.70 -21.50
C GLU A 65 -2.36 3.02 -20.88
N GLY A 66 -2.54 3.18 -19.56
CA GLY A 66 -3.72 2.68 -18.86
C GLY A 66 -5.01 3.33 -19.36
N SER A 67 -4.98 4.62 -19.65
CA SER A 67 -6.13 5.36 -20.19
C SER A 67 -6.51 4.90 -21.60
N GLU A 68 -5.53 4.66 -22.47
CA GLU A 68 -5.77 4.13 -23.82
C GLU A 68 -6.38 2.72 -23.77
N SER A 69 -5.85 1.86 -22.90
CA SER A 69 -6.37 0.51 -22.70
C SER A 69 -7.82 0.53 -22.19
N ALA A 70 -8.11 1.36 -21.18
CA ALA A 70 -9.46 1.52 -20.65
C ALA A 70 -10.42 2.11 -21.70
N ARG A 71 -9.96 3.07 -22.52
CA ARG A 71 -10.76 3.68 -23.58
C ARG A 71 -11.14 2.67 -24.66
N ALA A 72 -10.23 1.76 -25.03
CA ALA A 72 -10.53 0.71 -26.00
C ALA A 72 -11.66 -0.20 -25.49
N VAL A 73 -11.58 -0.66 -24.24
CA VAL A 73 -12.64 -1.47 -23.62
C VAL A 73 -13.96 -0.70 -23.54
N ALA A 74 -13.91 0.54 -23.07
CA ALA A 74 -15.10 1.39 -22.96
C ALA A 74 -15.76 1.65 -24.33
N ARG A 75 -14.99 1.78 -25.41
CA ARG A 75 -15.52 1.95 -26.76
C ARG A 75 -16.35 0.73 -27.16
N ASN A 76 -15.80 -0.47 -26.99
CA ASN A 76 -16.49 -1.72 -27.31
C ASN A 76 -17.79 -1.85 -26.50
N THR A 77 -17.74 -1.57 -25.19
CA THR A 77 -18.94 -1.56 -24.35
C THR A 77 -19.98 -0.55 -24.84
N MET A 78 -19.56 0.65 -25.27
CA MET A 78 -20.48 1.66 -25.77
C MET A 78 -21.07 1.32 -27.16
N GLU A 79 -20.37 0.53 -27.97
CA GLU A 79 -20.91 -0.04 -29.20
C GLU A 79 -22.06 -1.02 -28.88
N GLU A 80 -21.82 -1.97 -27.98
CA GLU A 80 -22.85 -2.92 -27.52
C GLU A 80 -24.08 -2.20 -26.93
N VAL A 81 -23.86 -1.15 -26.12
CA VAL A 81 -24.95 -0.34 -25.56
C VAL A 81 -25.74 0.37 -26.67
N ARG A 82 -25.08 0.95 -27.67
CA ARG A 82 -25.76 1.65 -28.77
C ARG A 82 -26.56 0.69 -29.64
N ASP A 83 -26.03 -0.50 -29.89
CA ASP A 83 -26.74 -1.57 -30.61
C ASP A 83 -27.98 -2.02 -29.86
N ALA A 84 -27.86 -2.26 -28.55
CA ALA A 84 -29.00 -2.64 -27.70
C ALA A 84 -30.09 -1.56 -27.63
N MET A 85 -29.71 -0.28 -27.72
CA MET A 85 -30.64 0.85 -27.74
C MET A 85 -31.17 1.19 -29.13
N GLY A 86 -30.66 0.56 -30.20
CA GLY A 86 -31.06 0.84 -31.57
C GLY A 86 -30.63 2.21 -32.09
N ILE A 87 -29.50 2.74 -31.61
CA ILE A 87 -28.95 4.07 -31.99
C ILE A 87 -27.85 3.95 -33.06
N THR A 88 -27.55 2.75 -33.54
CA THR A 88 -26.58 2.54 -34.63
C THR A 88 -27.20 2.88 -36.00
N TYR A 89 -26.51 3.73 -36.77
CA TYR A 89 -26.80 4.07 -38.18
C TYR A 89 -25.56 3.84 -39.03
#